data_AF-A0A238YGX6-F1
#
_entry.id   AF-A0A238YGX6-F1
#
_cell.length_a   1.000
_cell.length_b   1.000
_cell.length_c   1.000
_cell.angle_alpha   90.00
_cell.angle_beta   90.00
_cell.angle_gamma   90.00
#
_symmetry.space_group_name_H-M   'P 1'
#
loop_
_entity.id
_entity.type
_entity.pdbx_description
1 polymer ?
#
loop_
_entity_poly.entity_id
_entity_poly.type
_entity_poly.pdbx_seq_one_letter_code
_entity_poly.pdbx_strand_id
1 'polypeptide(L)'
;MVDMTDLQDEYDRKVNRMLPQVAAAVGGWPIRFDHCFGRVVLDNVFEDEWYGHVESPAYKNLSEAQIREAIEIADRMLQEGRPAVEELNDKSLEYRGKL
;
A
#
# COMPACT_ATOMS: atom_id res chain seq x y z
N MET A 1 22.75 -0.31 8.67
CA MET A 1 22.05 0.64 7.79
C MET A 1 21.24 -0.24 6.86
N VAL A 2 19.91 -0.13 6.87
CA VAL A 2 19.08 -0.89 5.91
C VAL A 2 19.27 -0.20 4.55
N ASP A 3 19.53 -0.96 3.50
CA ASP A 3 19.70 -0.40 2.15
C ASP A 3 18.32 0.03 1.61
N MET A 4 18.29 1.09 0.80
CA MET A 4 17.07 1.47 0.07
C MET A 4 16.54 0.32 -0.79
N THR A 5 17.46 -0.46 -1.37
CA THR A 5 17.13 -1.64 -2.18
C THR A 5 16.40 -2.69 -1.35
N ASP A 6 16.84 -2.93 -0.11
CA ASP A 6 16.17 -3.88 0.81
C ASP A 6 14.74 -3.41 1.12
N LEU A 7 14.53 -2.10 1.31
CA LEU A 7 13.19 -1.55 1.55
C LEU A 7 12.30 -1.66 0.31
N GLN A 8 12.85 -1.44 -0.89
CA GLN A 8 12.11 -1.60 -2.14
C GLN A 8 11.70 -3.06 -2.39
N ASP A 9 12.59 -4.00 -2.09
CA ASP A 9 12.30 -5.43 -2.20
C ASP A 9 11.26 -5.89 -1.16
N GLU A 10 11.34 -5.37 0.07
CA GLU A 10 10.36 -5.66 1.12
C GLU A 10 8.97 -5.11 0.74
N TYR A 11 8.92 -3.88 0.22
CA TYR A 11 7.70 -3.28 -0.30
C TYR A 11 7.11 -4.13 -1.44
N ASP A 12 7.90 -4.51 -2.46
CA ASP A 12 7.44 -5.35 -3.57
C ASP A 12 6.88 -6.67 -3.06
N ARG A 13 7.59 -7.32 -2.12
CA ARG A 13 7.16 -8.58 -1.55
C ARG A 13 5.82 -8.44 -0.83
N LYS A 14 5.63 -7.43 0.01
CA LYS A 14 4.38 -7.26 0.78
C LYS A 14 3.23 -6.81 -0.11
N VAL A 15 3.42 -5.73 -0.87
CA VAL A 15 2.35 -5.02 -1.57
C VAL A 15 1.97 -5.71 -2.87
N ASN A 16 2.96 -6.10 -3.69
CA ASN A 16 2.68 -6.66 -5.02
C ASN A 16 2.49 -8.18 -4.99
N ARG A 17 2.94 -8.88 -3.92
CA ARG A 17 2.85 -10.35 -3.84
C ARG A 17 1.99 -10.84 -2.69
N MET A 18 2.34 -10.52 -1.44
CA MET A 18 1.66 -11.11 -0.27
C MET A 18 0.22 -10.65 -0.13
N LEU A 19 -0.05 -9.34 -0.19
CA LEU A 19 -1.40 -8.79 -0.04
C LEU A 19 -2.39 -9.38 -1.08
N PRO A 20 -2.08 -9.39 -2.38
CA PRO A 20 -2.94 -10.05 -3.38
C PRO A 20 -3.16 -11.54 -3.11
N GLN A 21 -2.11 -12.27 -2.69
CA GLN A 21 -2.22 -13.69 -2.39
C GLN A 21 -3.13 -13.95 -1.18
N VAL A 22 -2.99 -13.17 -0.12
CA VAL A 22 -3.84 -13.26 1.08
C VAL A 22 -5.29 -12.91 0.72
N ALA A 23 -5.50 -11.83 -0.03
CA ALA A 23 -6.82 -11.42 -0.48
C ALA A 23 -7.50 -12.49 -1.35
N ALA A 24 -6.74 -13.16 -2.22
CA ALA A 24 -7.23 -14.25 -3.04
C ALA A 24 -7.53 -15.52 -2.22
N ALA A 25 -6.71 -15.83 -1.21
CA ALA A 25 -6.87 -17.01 -0.37
C ALA A 25 -8.03 -16.88 0.64
N VAL A 26 -8.14 -15.73 1.30
CA VAL A 26 -9.19 -15.47 2.31
C VAL A 26 -10.52 -15.12 1.63
N GLY A 27 -10.46 -14.36 0.53
CA GLY A 27 -11.65 -13.84 -0.14
C GLY A 27 -12.38 -12.77 0.67
N GLY A 28 -13.35 -12.11 0.03
CA GLY A 28 -14.23 -11.14 0.70
C GLY A 28 -13.60 -9.78 1.03
N TRP A 29 -12.35 -9.53 0.63
CA TRP A 29 -11.74 -8.20 0.74
C TRP A 29 -12.33 -7.24 -0.31
N PRO A 30 -12.42 -5.94 -0.01
CA PRO A 30 -12.96 -4.93 -0.94
C PRO A 30 -12.07 -4.74 -2.18
N ILE A 31 -10.76 -5.01 -2.03
CA ILE A 31 -9.76 -4.95 -3.10
C ILE A 31 -9.02 -6.28 -3.21
N ARG A 32 -8.59 -6.62 -4.43
CA ARG A 32 -7.98 -7.93 -4.73
C ARG A 32 -6.75 -7.87 -5.63
N PHE A 33 -6.55 -6.76 -6.35
CA PHE A 33 -5.42 -6.62 -7.27
C PHE A 33 -4.25 -5.90 -6.62
N ASP A 34 -3.03 -6.28 -7.01
CA ASP A 34 -1.74 -5.68 -6.65
C ASP A 34 -1.74 -4.15 -6.76
N HIS A 35 -2.15 -3.61 -7.91
CA HIS A 35 -2.20 -2.17 -8.15
C HIS A 35 -3.23 -1.46 -7.27
N CYS A 36 -4.28 -2.15 -6.79
CA CYS A 36 -5.20 -1.57 -5.81
C CYS A 36 -4.54 -1.42 -4.44
N PHE A 37 -3.76 -2.43 -4.00
CA PHE A 37 -3.01 -2.33 -2.76
C PHE A 37 -1.95 -1.25 -2.84
N GLY A 38 -1.19 -1.19 -3.94
CA GLY A 38 -0.21 -0.13 -4.17
C GLY A 38 -0.84 1.26 -4.10
N ARG A 39 -1.99 1.45 -4.76
CA ARG A 39 -2.75 2.71 -4.69
C ARG A 39 -3.15 3.06 -3.25
N VAL A 40 -3.78 2.14 -2.53
CA VAL A 40 -4.25 2.40 -1.16
C VAL A 40 -3.09 2.70 -0.22
N VAL A 41 -2.00 1.91 -0.29
CA VAL A 41 -0.80 2.14 0.53
C VAL A 41 -0.23 3.53 0.24
N LEU A 42 0.01 3.86 -1.03
CA LEU A 42 0.59 5.14 -1.41
C LEU A 42 -0.33 6.33 -1.04
N ASP A 43 -1.64 6.22 -1.29
CA ASP A 43 -2.57 7.29 -0.92
C ASP A 43 -2.57 7.54 0.60
N ASN A 44 -2.38 6.50 1.43
CA ASN A 44 -2.29 6.68 2.88
C ASN A 44 -0.92 7.23 3.33
N VAL A 45 0.18 6.94 2.62
CA VAL A 45 1.50 7.56 2.89
C VAL A 45 1.48 9.06 2.60
N PHE A 46 0.80 9.48 1.53
CA PHE A 46 0.72 10.89 1.15
C PHE A 46 -0.49 11.63 1.74
N GLU A 47 -1.41 10.90 2.37
CA GLU A 47 -2.73 11.39 2.82
C GLU A 47 -3.49 12.14 1.71
N ASP A 48 -3.26 11.74 0.46
CA ASP A 48 -3.71 12.43 -0.76
C ASP A 48 -3.58 11.48 -1.96
N GLU A 49 -4.02 11.90 -3.15
CA GLU A 49 -3.78 11.16 -4.38
C GLU A 49 -2.27 11.14 -4.74
N TRP A 50 -1.64 9.97 -4.61
CA TRP A 50 -0.18 9.84 -4.69
C TRP A 50 0.45 10.31 -6.01
N TYR A 51 -0.29 10.28 -7.14
CA TYR A 51 0.24 10.66 -8.45
C TYR A 51 0.71 12.12 -8.52
N GLY A 52 0.22 12.99 -7.63
CA GLY A 52 0.67 14.38 -7.52
C GLY A 52 1.98 14.56 -6.76
N HIS A 53 2.43 13.53 -6.03
CA HIS A 53 3.54 13.62 -5.07
C HIS A 53 4.79 12.86 -5.51
N VAL A 54 4.64 11.80 -6.30
CA VAL A 54 5.77 10.95 -6.70
C VAL A 54 5.63 10.40 -8.13
N GLU A 55 6.73 10.43 -8.87
CA GLU A 55 6.85 9.88 -10.22
C GLU A 55 6.68 8.35 -10.22
N SER A 56 6.05 7.83 -11.28
CA SER A 56 5.96 6.39 -11.47
C SER A 56 7.29 5.80 -11.98
N PRO A 57 7.71 4.61 -11.52
CA PRO A 57 7.07 3.76 -10.51
C PRO A 57 7.31 4.27 -9.09
N ALA A 58 6.22 4.58 -8.37
CA ALA A 58 6.25 5.30 -7.09
C ALA A 58 7.22 4.70 -6.06
N TYR A 59 7.14 3.39 -5.82
CA TYR A 59 7.95 2.71 -4.82
C TYR A 59 9.47 2.81 -5.05
N LYS A 60 9.93 3.13 -6.27
CA LYS A 60 11.35 3.38 -6.56
C LYS A 60 11.79 4.82 -6.29
N ASN A 61 10.83 5.73 -6.23
CA ASN A 61 11.04 7.18 -6.06
C ASN A 61 10.64 7.67 -4.66
N LEU A 62 10.22 6.78 -3.76
CA LEU A 62 9.95 7.12 -2.36
C LEU A 62 11.27 7.43 -1.62
N SER A 63 11.20 8.37 -0.69
CA SER A 63 12.25 8.54 0.33
C SER A 63 12.27 7.36 1.30
N GLU A 64 13.35 7.24 2.08
CA GLU A 64 13.50 6.15 3.05
C GLU A 64 12.37 6.16 4.09
N ALA A 65 11.94 7.34 4.53
CA ALA A 65 10.83 7.47 5.48
C ALA A 65 9.51 6.99 4.86
N GLN A 66 9.21 7.44 3.64
CA GLN A 66 7.95 7.09 2.96
C GLN A 66 7.87 5.60 2.63
N ILE A 67 8.96 4.95 2.21
CA ILE A 67 8.91 3.51 1.92
C ILE A 67 8.78 2.67 3.20
N ARG A 68 9.36 3.12 4.32
CA ARG A 68 9.17 2.49 5.63
C ARG A 68 7.71 2.57 6.06
N GLU A 69 7.12 3.75 5.95
CA GLU A 69 5.69 3.95 6.24
C GLU A 69 4.80 3.10 5.33
N ALA A 70 5.12 3.03 4.05
CA ALA A 70 4.42 2.17 3.10
C ALA A 70 4.46 0.69 3.49
N ILE A 71 5.62 0.22 3.97
CA ILE A 71 5.81 -1.14 4.49
C ILE A 71 4.99 -1.36 5.77
N GLU A 72 4.97 -0.40 6.69
CA GLU A 72 4.19 -0.46 7.93
C GLU A 72 2.68 -0.55 7.65
N ILE A 73 2.17 0.24 6.70
CA ILE A 73 0.77 0.17 6.25
C ILE A 73 0.48 -1.21 5.64
N ALA A 74 1.38 -1.73 4.80
CA ALA A 74 1.21 -3.07 4.23
C ALA A 74 1.23 -4.18 5.30
N ASP A 75 2.08 -4.06 6.31
CA ASP A 75 2.13 -4.97 7.45
C ASP A 75 0.84 -4.92 8.27
N ARG A 76 0.28 -3.73 8.49
CA ARG A 76 -1.02 -3.56 9.14
C ARG A 76 -2.12 -4.30 8.39
N MET A 77 -2.18 -4.15 7.06
CA MET A 77 -3.14 -4.88 6.22
C MET A 77 -2.97 -6.41 6.31
N LEU A 78 -1.73 -6.91 6.38
CA LEU A 78 -1.45 -8.33 6.52
C LEU A 78 -1.81 -8.89 7.91
N GLN A 79 -1.64 -8.10 8.96
CA GLN A 79 -1.88 -8.50 10.36
C GLN A 79 -3.35 -8.41 10.75
N GLU A 80 -3.98 -7.28 10.48
CA GLU A 80 -5.39 -7.03 10.83
C GLU A 80 -6.35 -7.62 9.77
N GLY A 81 -5.86 -7.81 8.53
CA GLY A 81 -6.64 -8.39 7.44
C GLY A 81 -7.73 -7.43 6.94
N ARG A 82 -8.90 -8.01 6.64
CA ARG A 82 -10.01 -7.31 5.97
C ARG A 82 -10.40 -5.97 6.64
N PRO A 83 -10.57 -5.85 7.97
CA PRO A 83 -10.95 -4.59 8.61
C PRO A 83 -9.99 -3.43 8.31
N ALA A 84 -8.68 -3.67 8.38
CA ALA A 84 -7.69 -2.63 8.04
C ALA A 84 -7.72 -2.27 6.55
N VAL A 85 -7.90 -3.28 5.69
CA VAL A 85 -7.99 -3.06 4.24
C VAL A 85 -9.23 -2.23 3.88
N GLU A 86 -10.37 -2.46 4.54
CA GLU A 86 -11.58 -1.65 4.39
C GLU A 86 -11.33 -0.21 4.84
N GLU A 87 -10.85 0.00 6.07
CA GLU A 87 -10.57 1.33 6.62
C GLU A 87 -9.61 2.15 5.73
N LEU A 88 -8.49 1.54 5.32
CA LEU A 88 -7.46 2.20 4.52
C LEU A 88 -7.95 2.48 3.10
N ASN A 89 -8.76 1.58 2.54
CA ASN A 89 -9.37 1.80 1.24
C ASN A 89 -10.39 2.94 1.29
N ASP A 90 -11.19 3.04 2.35
CA ASP A 90 -12.16 4.12 2.52
C ASP A 90 -11.44 5.47 2.64
N LYS A 91 -10.40 5.59 3.46
CA LYS A 91 -9.55 6.79 3.51
C LYS A 91 -9.00 7.17 2.14
N SER A 92 -8.48 6.18 1.42
CA SER A 92 -7.97 6.36 0.06
C SER A 92 -9.05 6.82 -0.94
N LEU A 93 -10.31 6.45 -0.75
CA LEU A 93 -11.43 6.97 -1.54
C LEU A 93 -11.82 8.39 -1.13
N GLU A 94 -11.75 8.72 0.16
CA GLU A 94 -11.99 10.06 0.70
C GLU A 94 -10.98 11.07 0.15
N TYR A 95 -9.68 10.73 0.18
CA TYR A 95 -8.61 11.55 -0.42
C TYR A 95 -8.83 11.82 -1.92
N ARG A 96 -9.53 10.92 -2.61
CA ARG A 96 -9.85 11.04 -4.03
C ARG A 96 -11.22 11.68 -4.30
N GLY A 97 -11.95 12.10 -3.27
CA GLY A 97 -13.31 12.65 -3.39
C GLY A 97 -14.33 11.65 -3.95
N LYS A 98 -14.17 10.35 -3.65
CA LYS A 98 -15.04 9.26 -4.14
C LYS A 98 -16.00 8.69 -3.10
N LEU A 99 -16.00 9.25 -1.89
CA LEU A 99 -16.93 8.95 -0.80
C LEU A 99 -17.88 10.13 -0.56
#